data_AF-A0A1E3QDY8-F1
#
_entry.id   AF-A0A1E3QDY8-F1
#
_cell.length_a   1.000
_cell.length_b   1.000
_cell.length_c   1.000
_cell.angle_alpha   90.00
_cell.angle_beta   90.00
_cell.angle_gamma   90.00
#
_symmetry.space_group_name_H-M   'P 1'
#
loop_
_entity.id
_entity.type
_entity.pdbx_description
1 polymer ?
#
loop_
_entity_poly.entity_id
_entity_poly.type
_entity_poly.pdbx_seq_one_letter_code
_entity_poly.pdbx_strand_id
1 'polypeptide(L)'
;AALISLVRNSELEGIEQSMRHLEARFNHKYNYPWIFFNDVPFDDTFKARTQNLTSAECFYATVPESHWSLPKWIDESRFISSLEYLGAIGVGKGWMISYRHMCRWNSGFFYKHPILDDYDWYWRVEPDVHFFCDVDYDPFTFMEENNLKYGFNMNILDDARSFPSMWRQTQEFMSEYPEFIHPEADFSWIIDHKNDGEYNNCQFFSNFEIGSLDFFRSKTYNTYFDYIDRKGGFYYERFGDAPLHTLAVVLFLSKRETHFFRDIGYQHDINKQCP
;
A
#
# COMPACT_ATOMS: atom_id res chain seq x y z
N ALA A 1 -14.94 3.99 -8.39
CA ALA A 1 -13.94 3.21 -7.63
C ALA A 1 -13.37 2.10 -8.51
N ALA A 2 -12.18 1.57 -8.19
CA ALA A 2 -11.58 0.44 -8.91
C ALA A 2 -10.92 -0.57 -7.96
N LEU A 3 -10.91 -1.83 -8.37
CA LEU A 3 -10.02 -2.84 -7.80
C LEU A 3 -8.67 -2.69 -8.49
N ILE A 4 -7.58 -2.57 -7.72
CA ILE A 4 -6.24 -2.36 -8.29
C ILE A 4 -5.27 -3.46 -7.85
N SER A 5 -4.35 -3.83 -8.73
CA SER A 5 -3.29 -4.79 -8.42
C SER A 5 -2.00 -4.45 -9.15
N LEU A 6 -0.89 -4.36 -8.40
CA LEU A 6 0.45 -4.30 -8.96
C LEU A 6 1.00 -5.73 -9.02
N VAL A 7 1.13 -6.29 -10.21
CA VAL A 7 1.34 -7.74 -10.39
C VAL A 7 2.16 -8.01 -11.64
N ARG A 8 3.05 -9.02 -11.56
CA ARG A 8 3.86 -9.43 -12.71
C ARG A 8 3.15 -10.48 -13.55
N ASN A 9 3.52 -10.58 -14.83
CA ASN A 9 3.04 -11.66 -15.71
C ASN A 9 3.28 -13.06 -15.09
N SER A 10 4.39 -13.24 -14.36
CA SER A 10 4.75 -14.50 -13.70
C SER A 10 3.86 -14.87 -12.50
N GLU A 11 3.06 -13.95 -11.99
CA GLU A 11 2.18 -14.12 -10.83
C GLU A 11 0.72 -14.34 -11.25
N LEU A 12 0.48 -14.63 -12.54
CA LEU A 12 -0.84 -14.83 -13.11
C LEU A 12 -1.68 -15.83 -12.32
N GLU A 13 -1.11 -16.98 -11.94
CA GLU A 13 -1.86 -18.01 -11.19
C GLU A 13 -2.34 -17.49 -9.82
N GLY A 14 -1.48 -16.74 -9.12
CA GLY A 14 -1.81 -16.17 -7.82
C GLY A 14 -2.88 -15.09 -7.91
N ILE A 15 -2.80 -14.18 -8.88
CA ILE A 15 -3.82 -13.14 -9.04
C ILE A 15 -5.15 -13.71 -9.55
N GLU A 16 -5.14 -14.75 -10.39
CA GLU A 16 -6.37 -15.45 -10.77
C GLU A 16 -7.07 -16.06 -9.55
N GLN A 17 -6.32 -16.63 -8.60
CA GLN A 17 -6.87 -17.17 -7.37
C GLN A 17 -7.51 -16.06 -6.52
N SER A 18 -6.81 -14.93 -6.32
CA SER A 18 -7.34 -13.75 -5.62
C SER A 18 -8.62 -13.22 -6.28
N MET A 19 -8.62 -13.07 -7.61
CA MET A 19 -9.77 -12.62 -8.39
C MET A 19 -10.97 -13.54 -8.20
N ARG A 20 -10.80 -14.86 -8.37
CA ARG A 20 -11.90 -15.83 -8.20
C ARG A 20 -12.56 -15.70 -6.83
N HIS A 21 -11.76 -15.49 -5.77
CA HIS A 21 -12.29 -15.33 -4.42
C HIS A 21 -13.01 -14.00 -4.27
N LEU A 22 -12.40 -12.87 -4.66
CA LEU A 22 -13.01 -11.56 -4.50
C LEU A 22 -14.28 -11.41 -5.36
N GLU A 23 -14.26 -11.93 -6.59
CA GLU A 23 -15.44 -11.99 -7.46
C GLU A 23 -16.55 -12.80 -6.80
N ALA A 24 -16.27 -14.01 -6.32
CA ALA A 24 -17.28 -14.87 -5.68
C ALA A 24 -17.88 -14.25 -4.41
N ARG A 25 -17.07 -13.52 -3.62
CA ARG A 25 -17.51 -12.95 -2.34
C ARG A 25 -18.17 -11.58 -2.46
N PHE A 26 -17.78 -10.78 -3.45
CA PHE A 26 -18.15 -9.38 -3.55
C PHE A 26 -18.43 -8.93 -4.99
N ASN A 27 -17.42 -8.95 -5.85
CA ASN A 27 -17.44 -8.07 -7.04
C ASN A 27 -18.41 -8.52 -8.13
N HIS A 28 -18.85 -9.79 -8.17
CA HIS A 28 -19.90 -10.22 -9.11
C HIS A 28 -21.22 -9.46 -8.94
N LYS A 29 -21.47 -8.91 -7.73
CA LYS A 29 -22.69 -8.14 -7.40
C LYS A 29 -22.60 -6.68 -7.87
N TYR A 30 -21.40 -6.10 -7.86
CA TYR A 30 -21.19 -4.66 -8.04
C TYR A 30 -20.46 -4.29 -9.34
N ASN A 31 -19.69 -5.22 -9.91
CA ASN A 31 -18.97 -5.09 -11.18
C ASN A 31 -18.04 -3.87 -11.24
N TYR A 32 -17.29 -3.62 -10.16
CA TYR A 32 -16.23 -2.61 -10.19
C TYR A 32 -15.08 -3.06 -11.12
N PRO A 33 -14.48 -2.14 -11.90
CA PRO A 33 -13.41 -2.48 -12.83
C PRO A 33 -12.14 -2.92 -12.12
N TRP A 34 -11.38 -3.78 -12.79
CA TRP A 34 -10.03 -4.17 -12.38
C TRP A 34 -8.99 -3.34 -13.13
N ILE A 35 -7.99 -2.84 -12.43
CA ILE A 35 -6.86 -2.13 -13.02
C ILE A 35 -5.57 -2.81 -12.57
N PHE A 36 -4.88 -3.42 -13.52
CA PHE A 36 -3.60 -4.07 -13.30
C PHE A 36 -2.45 -3.14 -13.66
N PHE A 37 -1.44 -3.08 -12.80
CA PHE A 37 -0.20 -2.33 -12.99
C PHE A 37 0.99 -3.29 -13.04
N ASN A 38 1.97 -2.99 -13.88
CA ASN A 38 3.23 -3.75 -13.95
C ASN A 38 4.34 -2.83 -14.48
N ASP A 39 5.59 -3.06 -14.07
CA ASP A 39 6.75 -2.30 -14.57
C ASP A 39 7.13 -2.67 -16.01
N VAL A 40 6.62 -3.81 -16.50
CA VAL A 40 6.70 -4.22 -17.92
C VAL A 40 5.31 -4.38 -18.53
N PRO A 41 5.17 -4.39 -19.87
CA PRO A 41 3.89 -4.68 -20.51
C PRO A 41 3.32 -6.05 -20.12
N PHE A 42 2.01 -6.10 -19.90
CA PHE A 42 1.29 -7.35 -19.73
C PHE A 42 1.20 -8.13 -21.04
N ASP A 43 1.45 -9.44 -20.98
CA ASP A 43 1.30 -10.32 -22.13
C ASP A 43 -0.20 -10.62 -22.44
N ASP A 44 -0.46 -11.09 -23.65
CA ASP A 44 -1.83 -11.38 -24.09
C ASP A 44 -2.49 -12.51 -23.30
N THR A 45 -1.69 -13.44 -22.75
CA THR A 45 -2.20 -14.53 -21.92
C THR A 45 -2.72 -13.99 -20.59
N PHE A 46 -1.97 -13.09 -19.94
CA PHE A 46 -2.36 -12.42 -18.71
C PHE A 46 -3.66 -11.65 -18.92
N LYS A 47 -3.76 -10.85 -19.98
CA LYS A 47 -4.95 -10.06 -20.31
C LYS A 47 -6.17 -10.95 -20.55
N ALA A 48 -6.03 -11.95 -21.43
CA ALA A 48 -7.13 -12.84 -21.76
C ALA A 48 -7.64 -13.63 -20.54
N ARG A 49 -6.72 -14.12 -19.71
CA ARG A 49 -7.07 -14.94 -18.54
C ARG A 49 -7.72 -14.14 -17.42
N THR A 50 -7.19 -12.96 -17.10
CA THR A 50 -7.80 -12.09 -16.08
C THR A 50 -9.16 -11.55 -16.52
N GLN A 51 -9.33 -11.10 -17.77
CA GLN A 51 -10.62 -10.63 -18.27
C GLN A 51 -11.69 -11.72 -18.27
N ASN A 52 -11.32 -12.99 -18.48
CA ASN A 52 -12.26 -14.11 -18.47
C ASN A 52 -12.77 -14.49 -17.06
N LEU A 53 -12.22 -13.90 -15.99
CA LEU A 53 -12.64 -14.18 -14.61
C LEU A 53 -13.69 -13.21 -14.06
N THR A 54 -14.02 -12.15 -14.80
CA THR A 54 -14.95 -11.12 -14.33
C THR A 54 -15.79 -10.59 -15.49
N SER A 55 -17.01 -10.15 -15.20
CA SER A 55 -17.86 -9.40 -16.14
C SER A 55 -17.54 -7.90 -16.17
N ALA A 56 -16.73 -7.41 -15.22
CA ALA A 56 -16.28 -6.03 -15.20
C ALA A 56 -15.18 -5.78 -16.25
N GLU A 57 -14.94 -4.51 -16.57
CA GLU A 57 -13.83 -4.13 -17.43
C GLU A 57 -12.48 -4.35 -16.73
N CYS A 58 -11.52 -4.93 -17.44
CA CYS A 58 -10.13 -5.01 -17.00
C CYS A 58 -9.25 -4.04 -17.79
N PHE A 59 -8.49 -3.22 -17.08
CA PHE A 59 -7.51 -2.31 -17.64
C PHE A 59 -6.09 -2.76 -17.29
N TYR A 60 -5.15 -2.51 -18.20
CA TYR A 60 -3.77 -2.98 -18.08
C TYR A 60 -2.81 -1.83 -18.33
N ALA A 61 -2.16 -1.35 -17.27
CA ALA A 61 -1.30 -0.20 -17.27
C ALA A 61 0.16 -0.59 -17.03
N THR A 62 1.08 0.04 -17.78
CA THR A 62 2.52 -0.07 -17.52
C THR A 62 2.98 1.11 -16.71
N VAL A 63 3.67 0.86 -15.60
CA VAL A 63 4.23 1.89 -14.73
C VAL A 63 5.29 2.68 -15.51
N PRO A 64 5.22 4.02 -15.55
CA PRO A 64 6.26 4.82 -16.19
C PRO A 64 7.63 4.58 -15.53
N GLU A 65 8.68 4.49 -16.35
CA GLU A 65 10.06 4.27 -15.87
C GLU A 65 10.49 5.32 -14.82
N SER A 66 10.05 6.57 -14.95
CA SER A 66 10.31 7.63 -13.97
C SER A 66 9.74 7.35 -12.57
N HIS A 67 8.73 6.50 -12.46
CA HIS A 67 8.12 6.09 -11.19
C HIS A 67 8.71 4.77 -10.65
N TRP A 68 9.44 4.02 -11.48
CA TRP A 68 10.01 2.70 -11.18
C TRP A 68 11.53 2.62 -11.41
N SER A 69 12.24 3.73 -11.18
CA SER A 69 13.69 3.82 -11.34
C SER A 69 14.35 4.44 -10.11
N LEU A 70 15.67 4.28 -10.03
CA LEU A 70 16.49 4.88 -8.98
C LEU A 70 16.50 6.42 -9.13
N PRO A 71 16.04 7.18 -8.13
CA PRO A 71 16.06 8.64 -8.20
C PRO A 71 17.48 9.20 -8.22
N LYS A 72 17.66 10.34 -8.90
CA LYS A 72 18.99 10.97 -9.12
C LYS A 72 19.73 11.39 -7.84
N TRP A 73 19.04 11.54 -6.72
CA TRP A 73 19.66 11.89 -5.42
C TRP A 73 20.10 10.67 -4.61
N ILE A 74 19.83 9.45 -5.09
CA ILE A 74 20.29 8.24 -4.46
C ILE A 74 21.70 7.91 -4.95
N ASP A 75 22.62 7.77 -4.00
CA ASP A 75 23.96 7.24 -4.23
C ASP A 75 23.85 5.73 -4.47
N GLU A 76 24.11 5.33 -5.71
CA GLU A 76 24.02 3.94 -6.15
C GLU A 76 25.01 3.03 -5.41
N SER A 77 26.22 3.50 -5.10
CA SER A 77 27.22 2.71 -4.38
C SER A 77 26.75 2.42 -2.96
N ARG A 78 26.22 3.43 -2.26
CA ARG A 78 25.62 3.26 -0.94
C ARG A 78 24.40 2.34 -0.98
N PHE A 79 23.57 2.44 -2.01
CA PHE A 79 22.42 1.56 -2.19
C PHE A 79 22.86 0.10 -2.35
N ILE A 80 23.86 -0.18 -3.19
CA ILE A 80 24.41 -1.54 -3.37
C ILE A 80 24.92 -2.09 -2.04
N SER A 81 25.68 -1.32 -1.25
CA SER A 81 26.13 -1.75 0.07
C SER A 81 24.97 -2.05 1.03
N SER A 82 23.87 -1.30 0.94
CA SER A 82 22.66 -1.57 1.75
C SER A 82 21.99 -2.89 1.38
N LEU A 83 21.87 -3.19 0.07
CA LEU A 83 21.31 -4.45 -0.41
C LEU A 83 22.10 -5.66 0.12
N GLU A 84 23.43 -5.59 0.07
CA GLU A 84 24.33 -6.62 0.59
C GLU A 84 24.17 -6.78 2.11
N TYR A 85 24.18 -5.67 2.84
CA TYR A 85 24.04 -5.68 4.30
C TYR A 85 22.69 -6.27 4.74
N LEU A 86 21.57 -5.75 4.21
CA LEU A 86 20.22 -6.19 4.56
C LEU A 86 19.97 -7.64 4.13
N GLY A 87 20.53 -8.05 2.99
CA GLY A 87 20.54 -9.46 2.58
C GLY A 87 21.29 -10.35 3.58
N ALA A 88 22.48 -9.93 4.03
CA ALA A 88 23.31 -10.69 4.94
C ALA A 88 22.70 -10.84 6.35
N ILE A 89 22.01 -9.82 6.86
CA ILE A 89 21.34 -9.89 8.17
C ILE A 89 19.95 -10.52 8.12
N GLY A 90 19.52 -11.00 6.95
CA GLY A 90 18.27 -11.73 6.77
C GLY A 90 17.01 -10.87 6.83
N VAL A 91 17.10 -9.59 6.47
CA VAL A 91 15.90 -8.75 6.31
C VAL A 91 15.12 -9.21 5.07
N GLY A 92 13.83 -9.50 5.25
CA GLY A 92 12.97 -10.04 4.19
C GLY A 92 12.97 -9.17 2.94
N LYS A 93 13.32 -9.76 1.79
CA LYS A 93 13.49 -9.09 0.48
C LYS A 93 14.47 -7.89 0.52
N GLY A 94 15.31 -7.80 1.55
CA GLY A 94 16.30 -6.74 1.76
C GLY A 94 17.33 -6.63 0.63
N TRP A 95 17.60 -7.71 -0.10
CA TRP A 95 18.54 -7.77 -1.23
C TRP A 95 17.90 -7.45 -2.59
N MET A 96 16.58 -7.26 -2.66
CA MET A 96 15.84 -7.18 -3.93
C MET A 96 15.56 -5.73 -4.36
N ILE A 97 16.14 -5.30 -5.48
CA ILE A 97 15.96 -3.95 -6.04
C ILE A 97 14.50 -3.68 -6.43
N SER A 98 13.87 -4.60 -7.17
CA SER A 98 12.47 -4.44 -7.59
C SER A 98 11.50 -4.31 -6.42
N TYR A 99 11.83 -4.89 -5.26
CA TYR A 99 11.06 -4.71 -4.03
C TYR A 99 11.15 -3.27 -3.50
N ARG A 100 12.29 -2.58 -3.69
CA ARG A 100 12.41 -1.15 -3.33
C ARG A 100 11.57 -0.26 -4.23
N HIS A 101 11.59 -0.51 -5.53
CA HIS A 101 10.75 0.21 -6.47
C HIS A 101 9.27 -0.03 -6.17
N MET A 102 8.88 -1.26 -5.86
CA MET A 102 7.52 -1.60 -5.45
C MET A 102 7.09 -0.82 -4.19
N CYS A 103 7.86 -0.90 -3.10
CA CYS A 103 7.51 -0.19 -1.87
C CYS A 103 7.40 1.32 -2.09
N ARG A 104 8.33 1.92 -2.85
CA ARG A 104 8.28 3.34 -3.18
C ARG A 104 7.09 3.70 -4.08
N TRP A 105 6.75 2.84 -5.05
CA TRP A 105 5.65 3.09 -5.98
C TRP A 105 4.29 3.05 -5.27
N ASN A 106 4.07 2.03 -4.44
CA ASN A 106 2.87 1.94 -3.59
C ASN A 106 2.81 3.10 -2.59
N SER A 107 3.96 3.54 -2.08
CA SER A 107 4.03 4.68 -1.16
C SER A 107 3.64 6.03 -1.77
N GLY A 108 3.89 6.27 -3.06
CA GLY A 108 3.90 7.64 -3.58
C GLY A 108 3.58 7.87 -5.04
N PHE A 109 3.29 6.82 -5.81
CA PHE A 109 3.13 6.93 -7.25
C PHE A 109 1.89 6.25 -7.84
N PHE A 110 1.35 5.21 -7.20
CA PHE A 110 0.19 4.51 -7.77
C PHE A 110 -0.97 5.46 -8.07
N TYR A 111 -1.34 6.31 -7.10
CA TYR A 111 -2.41 7.29 -7.19
C TYR A 111 -2.13 8.46 -8.16
N LYS A 112 -0.91 8.57 -8.68
CA LYS A 112 -0.48 9.54 -9.70
C LYS A 112 -0.54 8.96 -11.11
N HIS A 113 -0.87 7.67 -11.26
CA HIS A 113 -0.98 7.07 -12.58
C HIS A 113 -2.23 7.59 -13.29
N PRO A 114 -2.13 8.10 -14.55
CA PRO A 114 -3.25 8.77 -15.23
C PRO A 114 -4.53 7.93 -15.35
N ILE A 115 -4.39 6.60 -15.40
CA ILE A 115 -5.54 5.69 -15.45
C ILE A 115 -6.46 5.79 -14.21
N LEU A 116 -5.96 6.34 -13.11
CA LEU A 116 -6.73 6.53 -11.89
C LEU A 116 -7.33 7.95 -11.81
N ASP A 117 -7.07 8.85 -12.76
CA ASP A 117 -7.48 10.27 -12.68
C ASP A 117 -8.99 10.44 -12.49
N ASP A 118 -9.79 9.55 -13.10
CA ASP A 118 -11.26 9.54 -13.02
C ASP A 118 -11.81 8.67 -11.86
N TYR A 119 -10.97 8.30 -10.90
CA TYR A 119 -11.35 7.48 -9.75
C TYR A 119 -11.08 8.19 -8.42
N ASP A 120 -12.03 8.09 -7.49
CA ASP A 120 -11.92 8.62 -6.12
C ASP A 120 -11.47 7.57 -5.09
N TRP A 121 -11.68 6.28 -5.40
CA TRP A 121 -11.50 5.16 -4.47
C TRP A 121 -10.80 3.99 -5.14
N TYR A 122 -9.92 3.32 -4.39
CA TYR A 122 -9.30 2.07 -4.78
C TYR A 122 -9.46 0.99 -3.72
N TRP A 123 -9.50 -0.27 -4.15
CA TRP A 123 -9.27 -1.43 -3.30
C TRP A 123 -8.06 -2.19 -3.83
N ARG A 124 -6.97 -2.18 -3.07
CA ARG A 124 -5.75 -2.92 -3.42
C ARG A 124 -5.92 -4.42 -3.17
N VAL A 125 -5.55 -5.20 -4.18
CA VAL A 125 -5.58 -6.66 -4.15
C VAL A 125 -4.23 -7.20 -4.63
N GLU A 126 -3.60 -8.03 -3.80
CA GLU A 126 -2.36 -8.73 -4.14
C GLU A 126 -2.64 -10.14 -4.72
N PRO A 127 -1.71 -10.73 -5.46
CA PRO A 127 -1.72 -12.15 -5.79
C PRO A 127 -1.70 -13.04 -4.53
N ASP A 128 -2.22 -14.26 -4.63
CA ASP A 128 -2.16 -15.29 -3.58
C ASP A 128 -2.82 -14.88 -2.25
N VAL A 129 -3.95 -14.17 -2.33
CA VAL A 129 -4.76 -13.78 -1.16
C VAL A 129 -6.11 -14.46 -1.15
N HIS A 130 -6.63 -14.73 0.03
CA HIS A 130 -7.90 -15.44 0.19
C HIS A 130 -8.96 -14.55 0.83
N PHE A 131 -10.14 -14.48 0.22
CA PHE A 131 -11.36 -13.91 0.81
C PHE A 131 -12.30 -15.04 1.27
N PHE A 132 -12.76 -14.98 2.53
CA PHE A 132 -13.52 -16.07 3.16
C PHE A 132 -15.01 -15.78 3.33
N CYS A 133 -15.38 -14.50 3.47
CA CYS A 133 -16.72 -14.07 3.84
C CYS A 133 -17.40 -13.39 2.66
N ASP A 134 -18.70 -13.62 2.49
CA ASP A 134 -19.50 -12.87 1.51
C ASP A 134 -19.67 -11.42 1.99
N VAL A 135 -19.54 -10.46 1.07
CA VAL A 135 -19.75 -9.04 1.32
C VAL A 135 -21.02 -8.62 0.58
N ASP A 136 -22.06 -8.28 1.33
CA ASP A 136 -23.43 -8.02 0.83
C ASP A 136 -23.80 -6.54 0.81
N TYR A 137 -22.81 -5.65 0.95
CA TYR A 137 -22.92 -4.22 0.78
C TYR A 137 -21.79 -3.73 -0.13
N ASP A 138 -21.87 -2.49 -0.59
CA ASP A 138 -20.81 -1.86 -1.36
C ASP A 138 -19.82 -1.14 -0.42
N PRO A 139 -18.58 -1.64 -0.24
CA PRO A 139 -17.59 -1.00 0.62
C PRO A 139 -17.20 0.40 0.13
N PHE A 140 -17.21 0.67 -1.17
CA PHE A 140 -16.85 2.00 -1.66
C PHE A 140 -17.93 3.03 -1.33
N THR A 141 -19.19 2.68 -1.56
CA THR A 141 -20.32 3.53 -1.14
C THR A 141 -20.33 3.70 0.38
N PHE A 142 -20.08 2.63 1.15
CA PHE A 142 -19.96 2.71 2.60
C PHE A 142 -18.85 3.69 3.04
N MET A 143 -17.68 3.64 2.40
CA MET A 143 -16.58 4.55 2.70
C MET A 143 -16.94 6.01 2.41
N GLU A 144 -17.57 6.26 1.25
CA GLU A 144 -18.03 7.60 0.84
C GLU A 144 -19.09 8.16 1.80
N GLU A 145 -20.19 7.43 2.03
CA GLU A 145 -21.32 7.88 2.84
C GLU A 145 -20.95 8.14 4.31
N ASN A 146 -19.92 7.46 4.81
CA ASN A 146 -19.44 7.62 6.19
C ASN A 146 -18.26 8.60 6.30
N ASN A 147 -17.89 9.30 5.22
CA ASN A 147 -16.75 10.23 5.18
C ASN A 147 -15.44 9.58 5.64
N LEU A 148 -15.25 8.30 5.32
CA LEU A 148 -14.02 7.58 5.62
C LEU A 148 -12.93 7.99 4.61
N LYS A 149 -11.69 7.58 4.86
CA LYS A 149 -10.54 7.83 3.97
C LYS A 149 -9.65 6.61 3.81
N TYR A 150 -9.60 5.74 4.82
CA TYR A 150 -8.74 4.56 4.78
C TYR A 150 -9.37 3.37 5.52
N GLY A 151 -9.27 2.20 4.92
CA GLY A 151 -9.85 0.96 5.41
C GLY A 151 -8.83 -0.17 5.41
N PHE A 152 -8.73 -0.87 6.54
CA PHE A 152 -7.82 -1.99 6.75
C PHE A 152 -8.57 -3.19 7.36
N ASN A 153 -7.98 -4.38 7.30
CA ASN A 153 -8.53 -5.59 7.92
C ASN A 153 -7.53 -6.36 8.80
N MET A 154 -6.25 -5.98 8.81
CA MET A 154 -5.21 -6.58 9.64
C MET A 154 -4.17 -5.53 10.04
N ASN A 155 -3.66 -5.70 11.26
CA ASN A 155 -2.46 -5.02 11.74
C ASN A 155 -1.38 -6.04 12.02
N ILE A 156 -0.14 -5.74 11.63
CA ILE A 156 1.02 -6.60 11.86
C ILE A 156 2.18 -5.81 12.47
N LEU A 157 3.14 -6.54 13.05
CA LEU A 157 4.44 -6.00 13.40
C LEU A 157 5.41 -6.26 12.25
N ASP A 158 6.16 -5.24 11.84
CA ASP A 158 7.23 -5.40 10.84
C ASP A 158 8.61 -5.59 11.49
N ASP A 159 9.59 -6.00 10.69
CA ASP A 159 10.98 -6.12 11.11
C ASP A 159 11.62 -4.73 11.20
N ALA A 160 11.78 -4.22 12.42
CA ALA A 160 12.35 -2.90 12.72
C ALA A 160 13.73 -2.64 12.06
N ARG A 161 14.49 -3.70 11.75
CA ARG A 161 15.78 -3.59 11.04
C ARG A 161 15.62 -3.06 9.60
N SER A 162 14.40 -3.12 9.06
CA SER A 162 14.06 -2.66 7.71
C SER A 162 13.92 -1.14 7.60
N PHE A 163 13.65 -0.43 8.69
CA PHE A 163 13.36 1.00 8.64
C PHE A 163 13.80 1.76 9.92
N PRO A 164 15.00 1.50 10.48
CA PRO A 164 15.44 2.08 11.75
C PRO A 164 15.40 3.61 11.80
N SER A 165 15.42 4.32 10.66
CA SER A 165 15.35 5.78 10.66
C SER A 165 13.98 6.37 10.31
N MET A 166 12.98 5.56 9.97
CA MET A 166 11.68 6.07 9.48
C MET A 166 10.98 6.95 10.51
N TRP A 167 10.91 6.51 11.76
CA TRP A 167 10.23 7.28 12.80
C TRP A 167 10.91 8.61 13.08
N ARG A 168 12.23 8.62 13.22
CA ARG A 168 13.00 9.86 13.38
C ARG A 168 12.77 10.82 12.21
N GLN A 169 12.80 10.34 10.97
CA GLN A 169 12.51 11.17 9.79
C GLN A 169 11.08 11.71 9.80
N THR A 170 10.13 10.94 10.33
CA THR A 170 8.73 11.36 10.50
C THR A 170 8.60 12.44 11.57
N GLN A 171 9.30 12.31 12.70
CA GLN A 171 9.34 13.34 13.74
C GLN A 171 10.00 14.65 13.24
N GLU A 172 11.03 14.55 12.41
CA GLU A 172 11.63 15.70 11.73
C GLU A 172 10.59 16.41 10.84
N PHE A 173 9.82 15.65 10.05
CA PHE A 173 8.72 16.20 9.25
C PHE A 173 7.66 16.89 10.12
N MET A 174 7.23 16.26 11.22
CA MET A 174 6.24 16.84 12.14
C MET A 174 6.73 18.16 12.76
N SER A 175 8.03 18.27 13.00
CA SER A 175 8.65 19.48 13.55
C SER A 175 8.75 20.60 12.52
N GLU A 176 9.01 20.26 11.25
CA GLU A 176 9.16 21.21 10.14
C GLU A 176 7.82 21.66 9.57
N TYR A 177 6.81 20.80 9.57
CA TYR A 177 5.47 21.03 9.02
C TYR A 177 4.35 20.72 10.03
N PRO A 178 4.30 21.39 11.19
CA PRO A 178 3.28 21.12 12.20
C PRO A 178 1.86 21.40 11.71
N GLU A 179 1.68 22.26 10.69
CA GLU A 179 0.39 22.58 10.09
C GLU A 179 -0.27 21.41 9.34
N PHE A 180 0.50 20.39 8.99
CA PHE A 180 0.00 19.19 8.31
C PHE A 180 -0.53 18.12 9.26
N ILE A 181 -0.26 18.25 10.56
CA ILE A 181 -0.74 17.27 11.54
C ILE A 181 -2.23 17.52 11.80
N HIS A 182 -3.02 16.47 11.65
CA HIS A 182 -4.45 16.56 11.85
C HIS A 182 -4.75 16.96 13.32
N PRO A 183 -5.66 17.91 13.59
CA PRO A 183 -5.95 18.35 14.96
C PRO A 183 -6.44 17.24 15.89
N GLU A 184 -7.05 16.20 15.31
CA GLU A 184 -7.53 15.00 16.01
C GLU A 184 -6.65 13.76 15.72
N ALA A 185 -5.40 13.95 15.29
CA ALA A 185 -4.45 12.86 15.10
C ALA A 185 -4.23 12.08 16.40
N ASP A 186 -4.29 10.75 16.33
CA ASP A 186 -3.99 9.85 17.45
C ASP A 186 -3.02 8.76 17.01
N PHE A 187 -1.73 9.03 17.25
CA PHE A 187 -0.63 8.11 17.01
C PHE A 187 -0.14 7.43 18.31
N SER A 188 -0.91 7.54 19.42
CA SER A 188 -0.52 6.92 20.71
C SER A 188 -0.40 5.39 20.63
N TRP A 189 -1.16 4.76 19.75
CA TRP A 189 -1.16 3.31 19.59
C TRP A 189 0.03 2.76 18.78
N ILE A 190 0.76 3.62 18.05
CA ILE A 190 1.97 3.24 17.31
C ILE A 190 3.27 3.61 18.01
N ILE A 191 3.21 4.29 19.17
CA ILE A 191 4.40 4.67 19.93
C ILE A 191 4.54 3.85 21.20
N ASP A 192 5.76 3.43 21.50
CA ASP A 192 6.10 2.83 22.79
C ASP A 192 6.42 3.93 23.80
N HIS A 193 5.42 4.25 24.63
CA HIS A 193 5.56 5.23 25.72
C HIS A 193 6.61 4.85 26.77
N LYS A 194 7.06 3.59 26.84
CA LYS A 194 8.09 3.15 27.78
C LYS A 194 9.50 3.25 27.19
N ASN A 195 9.62 3.48 25.89
CA ASN A 195 10.87 3.55 25.16
C ASN A 195 10.99 4.90 24.44
N ASP A 196 10.96 5.99 25.20
CA ASP A 196 11.14 7.38 24.71
C ASP A 196 10.24 7.81 23.54
N GLY A 197 9.09 7.14 23.35
CA GLY A 197 8.16 7.44 22.26
C GLY A 197 8.63 6.92 20.90
N GLU A 198 9.43 5.86 20.89
CA GLU A 198 9.84 5.15 19.67
C GLU A 198 8.66 4.49 18.97
N TYR A 199 8.76 4.31 17.65
CA TYR A 199 7.75 3.57 16.87
C TYR A 199 7.76 2.09 17.26
N ASN A 200 6.58 1.55 17.58
CA ASN A 200 6.43 0.16 18.01
C ASN A 200 6.39 -0.84 16.85
N ASN A 201 6.54 -0.36 15.60
CA ASN A 201 6.56 -1.14 14.37
C ASN A 201 5.20 -1.77 13.98
N CYS A 202 4.10 -1.38 14.64
CA CYS A 202 2.75 -1.77 14.25
C CYS A 202 2.31 -1.02 12.99
N GLN A 203 1.77 -1.75 12.01
CA GLN A 203 1.30 -1.18 10.75
C GLN A 203 -0.01 -1.83 10.27
N PHE A 204 -0.82 -1.04 9.57
CA PHE A 204 -1.87 -1.58 8.70
C PHE A 204 -1.21 -2.45 7.63
N PHE A 205 -1.72 -3.66 7.42
CA PHE A 205 -1.10 -4.59 6.47
C PHE A 205 -1.57 -4.30 5.04
N SER A 206 -0.81 -3.45 4.34
CA SER A 206 -1.23 -2.80 3.08
C SER A 206 -1.46 -3.71 1.86
N ASN A 207 -1.28 -5.03 1.94
CA ASN A 207 -1.76 -5.92 0.87
C ASN A 207 -3.30 -5.95 0.76
N PHE A 208 -3.98 -5.51 1.81
CA PHE A 208 -5.39 -5.14 1.80
C PHE A 208 -5.53 -3.67 2.19
N GLU A 209 -6.05 -2.86 1.27
CA GLU A 209 -6.38 -1.45 1.54
C GLU A 209 -7.60 -1.06 0.72
N ILE A 210 -8.58 -0.41 1.37
CA ILE A 210 -9.63 0.36 0.68
C ILE A 210 -9.39 1.82 1.02
N GLY A 211 -9.01 2.63 0.04
CA GLY A 211 -8.50 3.98 0.29
C GLY A 211 -9.08 5.04 -0.64
N SER A 212 -9.22 6.25 -0.10
CA SER A 212 -9.56 7.45 -0.87
C SER A 212 -8.32 7.94 -1.61
N LEU A 213 -8.38 7.98 -2.93
CA LEU A 213 -7.30 8.53 -3.77
C LEU A 213 -7.06 10.01 -3.48
N ASP A 214 -8.09 10.76 -3.07
CA ASP A 214 -7.96 12.17 -2.67
C ASP A 214 -7.07 12.37 -1.45
N PHE A 215 -7.11 11.44 -0.48
CA PHE A 215 -6.20 11.48 0.66
C PHE A 215 -4.74 11.38 0.19
N PHE A 216 -4.44 10.41 -0.66
CA PHE A 216 -3.09 10.21 -1.20
C PHE A 216 -2.66 11.32 -2.18
N ARG A 217 -3.60 11.93 -2.91
CA ARG A 217 -3.38 13.08 -3.79
C ARG A 217 -3.29 14.41 -3.04
N SER A 218 -3.65 14.45 -1.76
CA SER A 218 -3.61 15.66 -0.96
C SER A 218 -2.22 16.28 -0.91
N LYS A 219 -2.17 17.61 -0.77
CA LYS A 219 -0.91 18.34 -0.56
C LYS A 219 -0.15 17.80 0.66
N THR A 220 -0.87 17.50 1.73
CA THR A 220 -0.33 16.96 2.98
C THR A 220 0.42 15.65 2.73
N TYR A 221 -0.25 14.66 2.14
CA TYR A 221 0.36 13.36 1.86
C TYR A 221 1.55 13.47 0.90
N ASN A 222 1.41 14.24 -0.18
CA ASN A 222 2.49 14.40 -1.15
C ASN A 222 3.71 15.09 -0.57
N THR A 223 3.52 16.11 0.28
CA THR A 223 4.64 16.77 0.96
C THR A 223 5.36 15.80 1.89
N TYR A 224 4.62 14.98 2.63
CA TYR A 224 5.20 13.94 3.49
C TYR A 224 5.96 12.87 2.69
N PHE A 225 5.34 12.32 1.65
CA PHE A 225 5.99 11.34 0.77
C PHE A 225 7.27 11.91 0.16
N ASP A 226 7.23 13.11 -0.42
CA ASP A 226 8.39 13.74 -1.05
C ASP A 226 9.50 14.01 -0.02
N TYR A 227 9.14 14.41 1.22
CA TYR A 227 10.09 14.60 2.31
C TYR A 227 10.84 13.30 2.63
N ILE A 228 10.10 12.20 2.79
CA ILE A 228 10.66 10.89 3.14
C ILE A 228 11.45 10.29 1.96
N ASP A 229 10.95 10.41 0.73
CA ASP A 229 11.62 9.92 -0.48
C ASP A 229 12.98 10.61 -0.71
N ARG A 230 13.08 11.91 -0.38
CA ARG A 230 14.32 12.68 -0.44
C ARG A 230 15.38 12.24 0.57
N LYS A 231 14.98 11.65 1.69
CA LYS A 231 15.91 11.09 2.70
C LYS A 231 16.46 9.73 2.28
N GLY A 232 15.84 9.08 1.27
CA GLY A 232 16.35 7.89 0.61
C GLY A 232 16.15 6.58 1.37
N GLY A 233 15.30 6.55 2.40
CA GLY A 233 15.05 5.35 3.21
C GLY A 233 14.47 4.16 2.44
N PHE A 234 13.77 4.40 1.32
CA PHE A 234 13.36 3.34 0.40
C PHE A 234 14.53 2.56 -0.20
N TYR A 235 15.71 3.17 -0.33
CA TYR A 235 16.87 2.57 -0.98
C TYR A 235 17.99 2.26 0.02
N TYR A 236 18.34 3.19 0.90
CA TYR A 236 19.38 2.98 1.90
C TYR A 236 18.94 2.04 3.03
N GLU A 237 17.64 1.85 3.21
CA GLU A 237 17.04 0.88 4.12
C GLU A 237 16.05 0.00 3.32
N ARG A 238 14.94 -0.41 3.92
CA ARG A 238 13.85 -1.15 3.26
C ARG A 238 12.50 -0.61 3.75
N PHE A 239 12.30 0.69 3.61
CA PHE A 239 11.00 1.33 3.91
C PHE A 239 9.92 0.65 3.09
N GLY A 240 8.92 0.08 3.77
CA GLY A 240 7.72 -0.44 3.14
C GLY A 240 6.69 0.66 2.89
N ASP A 241 5.72 0.38 2.03
CA ASP A 241 4.51 1.19 1.90
C ASP A 241 3.58 1.06 3.13
N ALA A 242 3.40 -0.14 3.68
CA ALA A 242 2.61 -0.37 4.90
C ALA A 242 2.96 0.56 6.09
N PRO A 243 4.22 0.68 6.54
CA PRO A 243 4.55 1.56 7.66
C PRO A 243 4.44 3.04 7.27
N LEU A 244 4.74 3.41 6.02
CA LEU A 244 4.58 4.79 5.56
C LEU A 244 3.10 5.20 5.53
N HIS A 245 2.23 4.36 4.94
CA HIS A 245 0.79 4.58 4.91
C HIS A 245 0.21 4.64 6.32
N THR A 246 0.66 3.75 7.22
CA THR A 246 0.27 3.78 8.63
C THR A 246 0.60 5.12 9.27
N LEU A 247 1.85 5.58 9.14
CA LEU A 247 2.29 6.86 9.70
C LEU A 247 1.50 8.03 9.11
N ALA A 248 1.27 8.04 7.80
CA ALA A 248 0.48 9.08 7.15
C ALA A 248 -0.98 9.08 7.64
N VAL A 249 -1.62 7.92 7.77
CA VAL A 249 -3.00 7.79 8.26
C VAL A 249 -3.11 8.32 9.70
N VAL A 250 -2.23 7.90 10.61
CA VAL A 250 -2.34 8.31 12.03
C VAL A 250 -1.95 9.77 12.28
N LEU A 251 -1.18 10.38 11.39
CA LEU A 251 -0.75 11.77 11.51
C LEU A 251 -1.69 12.75 10.81
N PHE A 252 -2.28 12.35 9.68
CA PHE A 252 -3.01 13.28 8.79
C PHE A 252 -4.52 13.05 8.74
N LEU A 253 -5.00 11.99 9.39
CA LEU A 253 -6.44 11.72 9.55
C LEU A 253 -6.82 11.66 11.03
N SER A 254 -8.09 11.91 11.31
CA SER A 254 -8.69 11.50 12.56
C SER A 254 -8.90 9.97 12.58
N LYS A 255 -8.93 9.39 13.79
CA LYS A 255 -9.30 7.98 13.96
C LYS A 255 -10.69 7.63 13.40
N ARG A 256 -11.59 8.63 13.28
CA ARG A 256 -12.96 8.45 12.76
C ARG A 256 -13.01 8.30 11.25
N GLU A 257 -11.99 8.75 10.54
CA GLU A 257 -11.85 8.61 9.08
C GLU A 257 -11.20 7.28 8.68
N THR A 258 -10.81 6.46 9.67
CA THR A 258 -10.21 5.13 9.44
C THR A 258 -11.17 4.02 9.87
N HIS A 259 -11.32 3.00 9.04
CA HIS A 259 -12.24 1.89 9.30
C HIS A 259 -11.53 0.54 9.37
N PHE A 260 -11.91 -0.26 10.37
CA PHE A 260 -11.50 -1.64 10.49
C PHE A 260 -12.59 -2.56 9.90
N PHE A 261 -12.35 -3.06 8.70
CA PHE A 261 -13.19 -4.03 7.97
C PHE A 261 -13.11 -5.42 8.59
N ARG A 262 -13.62 -5.54 9.82
CA ARG A 262 -13.59 -6.78 10.60
C ARG A 262 -14.35 -7.93 9.93
N ASP A 263 -15.34 -7.58 9.12
CA ASP A 263 -16.30 -8.45 8.43
C ASP A 263 -15.75 -9.03 7.11
N ILE A 264 -14.68 -8.43 6.56
CA ILE A 264 -14.01 -8.95 5.37
C ILE A 264 -12.95 -9.96 5.80
N GLY A 265 -13.36 -11.23 5.93
CA GLY A 265 -12.44 -12.34 6.24
C GLY A 265 -11.38 -12.49 5.14
N TYR A 266 -10.11 -12.43 5.54
CA TYR A 266 -8.98 -12.28 4.62
C TYR A 266 -7.72 -13.01 5.12
N GLN A 267 -6.89 -13.49 4.19
CA GLN A 267 -5.58 -14.06 4.49
C GLN A 267 -4.57 -13.71 3.40
N HIS A 268 -3.35 -13.39 3.85
CA HIS A 268 -2.15 -13.29 3.03
C HIS A 268 -1.02 -14.02 3.77
N ASP A 269 -0.40 -15.01 3.13
CA ASP A 269 0.55 -15.95 3.75
C ASP A 269 -0.04 -16.58 5.04
N ILE A 270 0.69 -16.45 6.15
CA ILE A 270 0.33 -16.98 7.47
C ILE A 270 -0.59 -16.05 8.27
N ASN A 271 -0.76 -14.80 7.84
CA ASN A 271 -1.55 -13.81 8.55
C ASN A 271 -3.01 -13.91 8.08
N LYS A 272 -3.93 -14.08 9.03
CA LYS A 272 -5.34 -14.31 8.75
C LYS A 272 -6.23 -13.50 9.70
N GLN A 273 -7.21 -12.82 9.12
CA GLN A 273 -8.36 -12.24 9.80
C GLN A 273 -9.58 -13.12 9.49
N CYS A 274 -10.17 -13.72 10.51
CA CYS A 274 -11.35 -14.58 10.37
C CYS A 274 -12.38 -14.15 11.42
N PRO A 275 -13.42 -13.38 11.05
CA PRO A 275 -14.49 -13.00 11.96
C PRO A 275 -15.30 -14.20 12.49
#